data_AF-A0A2K3N2A8-F1
#
_entry.id   AF-A0A2K3N2A8-F1
#
_cell.length_a   1.000
_cell.length_b   1.000
_cell.length_c   1.000
_cell.angle_alpha   90.00
_cell.angle_beta   90.00
_cell.angle_gamma   90.00
#
_symmetry.space_group_name_H-M   'P 1'
#
loop_
_entity.id
_entity.type
_entity.pdbx_description
1 polymer ?
#
loop_
_entity_poly.entity_id
_entity_poly.type
_entity_poly.pdbx_seq_one_letter_code
_entity_poly.pdbx_strand_id
1 'polypeptide(L)'
;MNATTVVEGVSILPNKNLSSNSSLKGVDLNNYTQSLAKKKNNGNNKYAELMESLMNCDFFDGEWVKDDSYPLYKPGSCSSIIDEQFNCIRNGRPDKDYQKYKWKPKGCTLPRLDGHKLLDLLRGKRLVFVGDSLNRNMWESLICVLRNSVKNKKKVYEANGRVHFRGEASYSFIFKDYNFSVELFVSPFLVQEWEMPDKNGTKKETLRLDLVGQSSDQYKDADIIVFNTGHWWTHDKTSKGKGYYQEGSHVYDELNVLEAFRRAITTWGKWVDAKVNPSKSLVLFRGYSASHFSGGQWNSGGACDHETAPIDNEKYLTEYPPKMRVLEKVLKYMKTPVSYLNITRMTDFRKDGHPSVYRKQNLSPEERKSPLRYQDCSHWCLPGVPDAWNEILYAEILMREYRNKQQQKRT
;
A
#
# COMPACT_ATOMS: atom_id res chain seq x y z
N MET A 1 71.24 3.30 14.79
CA MET A 1 71.17 4.58 15.52
C MET A 1 69.88 4.53 16.33
N ASN A 2 69.93 3.88 17.50
CA ASN A 2 70.06 4.47 18.85
C ASN A 2 68.78 5.19 19.28
N ALA A 3 68.21 5.05 20.49
CA ALA A 3 68.46 4.28 21.71
C ALA A 3 67.35 4.73 22.70
N THR A 4 66.47 3.85 23.23
CA THR A 4 66.46 3.22 24.58
C THR A 4 65.91 4.04 25.79
N THR A 5 65.12 3.32 26.63
CA THR A 5 65.04 3.29 28.14
C THR A 5 64.32 4.43 28.93
N VAL A 6 63.67 4.30 30.11
CA VAL A 6 63.43 3.27 31.20
C VAL A 6 62.35 3.84 32.18
N VAL A 7 61.31 3.11 32.63
CA VAL A 7 60.99 2.44 33.95
C VAL A 7 60.88 3.30 35.27
N GLU A 8 59.72 3.12 35.96
CA GLU A 8 59.35 3.14 37.42
C GLU A 8 59.59 4.32 38.40
N GLY A 9 58.63 4.48 39.33
CA GLY A 9 58.83 5.09 40.67
C GLY A 9 57.57 5.57 41.39
N VAL A 10 57.21 4.95 42.53
CA VAL A 10 56.05 5.21 43.42
C VAL A 10 56.47 5.91 44.73
N SER A 11 55.50 6.56 45.39
CA SER A 11 55.41 7.07 46.78
C SER A 11 55.86 8.53 47.00
N ILE A 12 55.15 9.39 47.73
CA ILE A 12 54.92 9.40 49.19
C ILE A 12 53.71 10.32 49.55
N LEU A 13 52.89 9.93 50.53
CA LEU A 13 51.86 10.73 51.26
C LEU A 13 52.55 11.51 52.43
N PRO A 14 52.05 12.68 52.93
CA PRO A 14 50.91 12.65 53.88
C PRO A 14 49.97 13.88 53.97
N ASN A 15 48.72 13.55 54.30
CA ASN A 15 47.74 14.22 55.17
C ASN A 15 48.05 15.60 55.81
N LYS A 16 47.06 16.50 55.72
CA LYS A 16 46.67 17.43 56.81
C LYS A 16 45.15 17.75 56.82
N ASN A 17 44.48 17.14 57.82
CA ASN A 17 43.36 17.54 58.68
C ASN A 17 42.34 18.66 58.33
N LEU A 18 41.07 18.21 58.32
CA LEU A 18 39.86 18.62 59.08
C LEU A 18 39.21 20.03 59.01
N SER A 19 37.87 19.94 58.88
CA SER A 19 36.77 20.83 59.32
C SER A 19 36.47 22.05 58.42
N SER A 20 35.23 22.45 58.08
CA SER A 20 33.87 22.12 58.55
C SER A 20 32.80 22.64 57.57
N ASN A 21 31.71 21.86 57.41
CA ASN A 21 30.30 22.20 57.11
C ASN A 21 29.89 23.29 56.10
N SER A 22 29.13 22.88 55.06
CA SER A 22 27.75 23.39 54.82
C SER A 22 26.92 22.50 53.87
N SER A 23 25.92 21.82 54.44
CA SER A 23 24.59 21.49 53.88
C SER A 23 24.43 21.01 52.42
N LEU A 24 24.27 19.70 52.24
CA LEU A 24 23.62 19.10 51.07
C LEU A 24 22.09 19.31 51.15
N LYS A 25 21.51 20.06 50.20
CA LYS A 25 20.06 20.00 49.90
C LYS A 25 19.82 18.86 48.92
N GLY A 26 19.03 17.87 49.35
CA GLY A 26 18.63 16.73 48.53
C GLY A 26 17.79 17.17 47.33
N VAL A 27 18.14 16.65 46.16
CA VAL A 27 17.30 16.72 44.95
C VAL A 27 16.26 15.60 45.06
N ASP A 28 15.00 16.00 45.08
CA ASP A 28 13.84 15.15 45.29
C ASP A 28 13.60 14.22 44.08
N LEU A 29 14.03 12.95 44.18
CA LEU A 29 13.81 11.89 43.19
C LEU A 29 12.32 11.63 42.88
N ASN A 30 11.40 12.09 43.73
CA ASN A 30 9.97 11.95 43.51
C ASN A 30 9.46 12.81 42.35
N ASN A 31 10.06 13.99 42.13
CA ASN A 31 9.63 14.91 41.07
C ASN A 31 10.00 14.41 39.66
N TYR A 32 11.12 13.71 39.52
CA TYR A 32 11.54 13.14 38.23
C TYR A 32 10.63 11.97 37.82
N THR A 33 10.32 11.09 38.77
CA THR A 33 9.42 9.95 38.58
C THR A 33 7.98 10.42 38.30
N GLN A 34 7.50 11.45 38.99
CA GLN A 34 6.22 12.08 38.67
C GLN A 34 6.22 12.78 37.30
N SER A 35 7.33 13.39 36.88
CA SER A 35 7.43 14.02 35.54
C SER A 35 7.40 13.00 34.40
N LEU A 36 8.04 11.84 34.60
CA LEU A 36 8.04 10.71 33.67
C LEU A 36 6.67 10.00 33.64
N ALA A 37 6.03 9.84 34.81
CA ALA A 37 4.66 9.33 34.91
C ALA A 37 3.65 10.29 34.28
N LYS A 38 3.79 11.61 34.48
CA LYS A 38 2.97 12.64 33.81
C LYS A 38 3.20 12.68 32.30
N LYS A 39 4.44 12.54 31.81
CA LYS A 39 4.74 12.41 30.37
C LYS A 39 4.16 11.13 29.77
N LYS A 40 4.25 9.99 30.47
CA LYS A 40 3.61 8.72 30.05
C LYS A 40 2.08 8.82 30.03
N ASN A 41 1.47 9.41 31.06
CA ASN A 41 0.02 9.60 31.12
C ASN A 41 -0.48 10.58 30.04
N ASN A 42 0.22 11.68 29.81
CA ASN A 42 -0.15 12.65 28.76
C ASN A 42 0.03 12.06 27.35
N GLY A 43 1.08 11.25 27.12
CA GLY A 43 1.29 10.54 25.86
C GLY A 43 0.22 9.48 25.57
N ASN A 44 -0.19 8.72 26.59
CA ASN A 44 -1.27 7.74 26.46
C ASN A 44 -2.63 8.42 26.20
N ASN A 45 -2.90 9.56 26.83
CA ASN A 45 -4.15 10.29 26.61
C ASN A 45 -4.23 10.84 25.18
N LYS A 46 -3.15 11.45 24.68
CA LYS A 46 -3.09 11.94 23.28
C LYS A 46 -3.21 10.82 22.24
N TYR A 47 -2.64 9.65 22.50
CA TYR A 47 -2.78 8.52 21.60
C TYR A 47 -4.22 8.00 21.56
N ALA A 48 -4.89 7.92 22.72
CA ALA A 48 -6.30 7.55 22.78
C ALA A 48 -7.18 8.57 22.03
N GLU A 49 -7.00 9.86 22.28
CA GLU A 49 -7.70 10.94 21.56
C GLU A 49 -7.52 10.86 20.05
N LEU A 50 -6.29 10.60 19.57
CA LEU A 50 -6.02 10.39 18.16
C LEU A 50 -6.79 9.17 17.61
N MET A 51 -6.77 8.04 18.32
CA MET A 51 -7.48 6.83 17.88
C MET A 51 -8.99 7.04 17.82
N GLU A 52 -9.59 7.70 18.82
CA GLU A 52 -11.02 8.03 18.81
C GLU A 52 -11.37 9.00 17.67
N SER A 53 -10.50 9.99 17.40
CA SER A 53 -10.67 10.90 16.24
C SER A 53 -10.64 10.13 14.92
N LEU A 54 -9.68 9.21 14.74
CA LEU A 54 -9.58 8.40 13.53
C LEU A 54 -10.81 7.50 13.33
N MET A 55 -11.35 6.90 14.39
CA MET A 55 -12.52 6.00 14.28
C MET A 55 -13.82 6.71 13.89
N ASN A 56 -13.93 8.01 14.12
CA ASN A 56 -15.10 8.82 13.79
C ASN A 56 -14.89 9.67 12.53
N CYS A 57 -13.81 9.41 11.78
CA CYS A 57 -13.41 10.19 10.62
C CYS A 57 -13.69 9.44 9.33
N ASP A 58 -14.27 10.13 8.35
CA ASP A 58 -14.23 9.68 6.96
C ASP A 58 -12.87 10.02 6.36
N PHE A 59 -12.04 9.00 6.12
CA PHE A 59 -10.72 9.19 5.53
C PHE A 59 -10.75 9.60 4.06
N PHE A 60 -11.90 9.49 3.38
CA PHE A 60 -12.01 9.68 1.93
C PHE A 60 -12.70 10.99 1.53
N ASP A 61 -13.24 11.73 2.50
CA ASP A 61 -13.64 13.13 2.33
C ASP A 61 -12.53 14.08 2.81
N GLY A 62 -11.81 14.63 1.86
CA GLY A 62 -10.60 15.40 2.10
C GLY A 62 -10.11 16.15 0.88
N GLU A 63 -8.90 16.66 1.01
CA GLU A 63 -8.19 17.42 -0.01
C GLU A 63 -6.71 17.04 -0.07
N TRP A 64 -6.08 17.27 -1.22
CA TRP A 64 -4.63 17.16 -1.35
C TRP A 64 -3.97 18.49 -0.99
N VAL A 65 -3.04 18.45 -0.06
CA VAL A 65 -2.27 19.62 0.38
C VAL A 65 -0.79 19.42 0.09
N LYS A 66 -0.10 20.49 -0.30
CA LYS A 66 1.35 20.46 -0.47
C LYS A 66 2.01 20.43 0.92
N ASP A 67 2.98 19.55 1.09
CA ASP A 67 3.71 19.34 2.34
C ASP A 67 5.17 19.01 2.00
N ASP A 68 6.09 19.91 2.34
CA ASP A 68 7.52 19.76 2.03
C ASP A 68 8.22 18.65 2.84
N SER A 69 7.55 18.06 3.84
CA SER A 69 8.05 16.84 4.50
C SER A 69 7.88 15.58 3.64
N TYR A 70 7.12 15.64 2.54
CA TYR A 70 6.96 14.53 1.59
C TYR A 70 8.04 14.57 0.50
N PRO A 71 8.40 13.41 -0.09
CA PRO A 71 7.78 12.07 0.08
C PRO A 71 8.18 11.32 1.37
N LEU A 72 7.54 10.18 1.64
CA LEU A 72 7.79 9.34 2.83
C LEU A 72 9.19 8.73 2.88
N TYR A 73 9.84 8.57 1.72
CA TYR A 73 11.19 8.05 1.59
C TYR A 73 11.93 8.80 0.48
N LYS A 74 13.27 8.83 0.57
CA LYS A 74 14.11 9.55 -0.39
C LYS A 74 13.85 9.05 -1.83
N PRO A 75 13.53 9.94 -2.79
CA PRO A 75 13.36 9.55 -4.19
C PRO A 75 14.56 8.78 -4.74
N GLY A 76 14.30 7.71 -5.50
CA GLY A 76 15.35 6.85 -6.07
C GLY A 76 16.05 5.90 -5.09
N SER A 77 15.75 5.95 -3.79
CA SER A 77 16.39 5.08 -2.78
C SER A 77 16.05 3.59 -2.88
N CYS A 78 15.04 3.23 -3.67
CA CYS A 78 14.53 1.86 -3.86
C CYS A 78 14.55 1.41 -5.32
N SER A 79 15.53 1.87 -6.10
CA SER A 79 15.65 1.56 -7.53
C SER A 79 15.74 0.07 -7.86
N SER A 80 16.15 -0.77 -6.91
CA SER A 80 16.25 -2.23 -7.06
C SER A 80 14.96 -2.99 -6.72
N ILE A 81 13.92 -2.30 -6.27
CA ILE A 81 12.63 -2.89 -5.86
C ILE A 81 11.50 -2.35 -6.71
N ILE A 82 11.54 -1.06 -7.03
CA ILE A 82 10.49 -0.45 -7.84
C ILE A 82 10.67 -0.90 -9.29
N ASP A 83 9.64 -1.55 -9.83
CA ASP A 83 9.52 -1.92 -11.23
C ASP A 83 9.77 -0.69 -12.12
N GLU A 84 10.42 -0.88 -13.28
CA GLU A 84 10.81 0.23 -14.15
C GLU A 84 9.63 1.16 -14.49
N GLN A 85 8.44 0.59 -14.73
CA GLN A 85 7.24 1.36 -15.08
C GLN A 85 6.72 2.31 -14.01
N PHE A 86 7.03 2.08 -12.74
CA PHE A 86 6.64 2.96 -11.64
C PHE A 86 7.79 3.91 -11.25
N ASN A 87 9.01 3.67 -11.74
CA ASN A 87 10.22 4.38 -11.33
C ASN A 87 10.48 5.64 -12.17
N CYS A 88 9.59 6.61 -12.08
CA CYS A 88 9.67 7.86 -12.86
C CYS A 88 10.97 8.65 -12.61
N ILE A 89 11.54 8.53 -11.41
CA ILE A 89 12.83 9.15 -11.06
C ILE A 89 13.97 8.54 -11.87
N ARG A 90 14.06 7.20 -11.88
CA ARG A 90 15.06 6.49 -12.70
C ARG A 90 14.85 6.79 -14.19
N ASN A 91 13.60 6.91 -14.61
CA ASN A 91 13.24 7.14 -16.02
C ASN A 91 13.37 8.61 -16.45
N GLY A 92 13.88 9.50 -15.59
CA GLY A 92 14.24 10.86 -15.97
C GLY A 92 13.10 11.87 -15.97
N ARG A 93 12.00 11.61 -15.23
CA ARG A 93 10.92 12.58 -15.06
C ARG A 93 11.45 13.88 -14.43
N PRO A 94 11.31 15.05 -15.08
CA PRO A 94 11.97 16.29 -14.65
C PRO A 94 11.22 16.99 -13.51
N ASP A 95 9.89 16.99 -13.54
CA ASP A 95 9.05 17.61 -12.51
C ASP A 95 9.01 16.74 -11.24
N LYS A 96 8.98 17.40 -10.08
CA LYS A 96 9.08 16.72 -8.77
C LYS A 96 7.95 17.06 -7.82
N ASP A 97 7.14 18.07 -8.14
CA ASP A 97 6.10 18.57 -7.23
C ASP A 97 5.01 17.54 -6.94
N TYR A 98 4.74 16.61 -7.86
CA TYR A 98 3.79 15.51 -7.65
C TYR A 98 4.11 14.64 -6.42
N GLN A 99 5.37 14.63 -5.97
CA GLN A 99 5.84 13.85 -4.81
C GLN A 99 5.55 14.55 -3.47
N LYS A 100 5.18 15.83 -3.50
CA LYS A 100 5.06 16.69 -2.31
C LYS A 100 3.62 16.85 -1.81
N TYR A 101 2.70 16.00 -2.25
CA TYR A 101 1.30 16.08 -1.88
C TYR A 101 0.96 15.05 -0.80
N LYS A 102 0.29 15.52 0.25
CA LYS A 102 -0.31 14.72 1.32
C LYS A 102 -1.83 14.76 1.19
N TRP A 103 -2.49 13.63 1.45
CA TRP A 103 -3.94 13.60 1.61
C TRP A 103 -4.34 14.01 3.03
N LYS A 104 -5.27 14.96 3.14
CA LYS A 104 -5.77 15.51 4.41
C LYS A 104 -7.30 15.36 4.47
N PRO A 105 -7.82 14.40 5.25
CA PRO A 105 -9.25 14.32 5.54
C PRO A 105 -9.74 15.59 6.24
N LYS A 106 -11.01 15.95 6.04
CA LYS A 106 -11.61 17.12 6.69
C LYS A 106 -11.85 16.90 8.18
N GLY A 107 -12.24 15.68 8.57
CA GLY A 107 -12.67 15.34 9.92
C GLY A 107 -11.56 14.93 10.90
N CYS A 108 -10.34 14.70 10.42
CA CYS A 108 -9.23 14.25 11.25
C CYS A 108 -7.87 14.46 10.58
N THR A 109 -6.79 14.22 11.34
CA THR A 109 -5.44 14.19 10.80
C THR A 109 -4.94 12.75 10.70
N LEU A 110 -4.66 12.29 9.48
CA LEU A 110 -4.01 10.99 9.28
C LEU A 110 -2.60 11.01 9.89
N PRO A 111 -2.23 9.96 10.65
CA PRO A 111 -0.88 9.80 11.14
C PRO A 111 0.06 9.59 9.95
N ARG A 112 1.15 10.35 9.92
CA ARG A 112 2.21 10.10 8.93
C ARG A 112 2.72 8.68 9.11
N LEU A 113 2.87 7.93 8.01
CA LEU A 113 3.34 6.55 8.08
C LEU A 113 4.77 6.49 8.62
N ASP A 114 4.90 5.89 9.81
CA ASP A 114 6.16 5.59 10.48
C ASP A 114 6.51 4.11 10.24
N GLY A 115 7.46 3.87 9.33
CA GLY A 115 7.81 2.52 8.92
C GLY A 115 8.42 1.68 10.05
N HIS A 116 9.07 2.27 11.06
CA HIS A 116 9.55 1.52 12.22
C HIS A 116 8.38 1.00 13.06
N LYS A 117 7.43 1.89 13.38
CA LYS A 117 6.23 1.50 14.14
C LYS A 117 5.39 0.48 13.39
N LEU A 118 5.22 0.66 12.08
CA LEU A 118 4.47 -0.29 11.26
C LEU A 118 5.16 -1.67 11.25
N LEU A 119 6.49 -1.73 11.10
CA LEU A 119 7.22 -3.00 11.19
C LEU A 119 7.05 -3.68 12.55
N ASP A 120 7.05 -2.93 13.66
CA ASP A 120 6.81 -3.51 14.98
C ASP A 120 5.37 -4.01 15.16
N LEU A 121 4.37 -3.31 14.62
CA LEU A 121 2.97 -3.76 14.59
C LEU A 121 2.79 -5.03 13.74
N LEU A 122 3.59 -5.17 12.69
CA LEU A 122 3.56 -6.30 11.76
C LEU A 122 4.50 -7.44 12.15
N ARG A 123 5.15 -7.36 13.31
CA ARG A 123 6.08 -8.40 13.77
C ARG A 123 5.38 -9.74 13.90
N GLY A 124 5.94 -10.77 13.27
CA GLY A 124 5.37 -12.12 13.27
C GLY A 124 4.12 -12.28 12.41
N LYS A 125 3.78 -11.30 11.55
CA LYS A 125 2.55 -11.29 10.75
C LYS A 125 2.80 -11.50 9.26
N ARG A 126 1.74 -11.83 8.55
CA ARG A 126 1.66 -11.81 7.08
C ARG A 126 0.73 -10.70 6.61
N LEU A 127 1.23 -9.80 5.75
CA LEU A 127 0.42 -8.81 5.05
C LEU A 127 0.37 -9.19 3.56
N VAL A 128 -0.83 -9.43 3.03
CA VAL A 128 -1.00 -9.93 1.68
C VAL A 128 -1.80 -8.96 0.82
N PHE A 129 -1.27 -8.61 -0.35
CA PHE A 129 -1.99 -7.90 -1.40
C PHE A 129 -2.48 -8.91 -2.44
N VAL A 130 -3.76 -8.84 -2.80
CA VAL A 130 -4.36 -9.73 -3.81
C VAL A 130 -5.10 -8.88 -4.83
N GLY A 131 -4.76 -8.98 -6.11
CA GLY A 131 -5.47 -8.20 -7.12
C GLY A 131 -4.69 -7.91 -8.40
N ASP A 132 -4.96 -6.75 -8.98
CA ASP A 132 -4.37 -6.31 -10.24
C ASP A 132 -3.04 -5.55 -10.05
N SER A 133 -2.52 -5.00 -11.16
CA SER A 133 -1.25 -4.27 -11.19
C SER A 133 -1.22 -3.02 -10.31
N LEU A 134 -2.37 -2.46 -9.92
CA LEU A 134 -2.42 -1.32 -9.00
C LEU A 134 -2.18 -1.77 -7.56
N ASN A 135 -2.50 -3.03 -7.20
CA ASN A 135 -2.13 -3.56 -5.89
C ASN A 135 -0.64 -3.86 -5.84
N ARG A 136 -0.06 -4.32 -6.96
CA ARG A 136 1.40 -4.37 -7.09
C ARG A 136 2.02 -2.99 -6.90
N ASN A 137 1.46 -1.95 -7.51
CA ASN A 137 1.95 -0.57 -7.36
C ASN A 137 1.90 -0.08 -5.90
N MET A 138 0.84 -0.39 -5.15
CA MET A 138 0.74 -0.12 -3.70
C MET A 138 1.69 -0.95 -2.85
N TRP A 139 1.85 -2.24 -3.19
CA TRP A 139 2.74 -3.18 -2.52
C TRP A 139 4.22 -2.75 -2.65
N GLU A 140 4.67 -2.36 -3.84
CA GLU A 140 6.02 -1.85 -4.06
C GLU A 140 6.28 -0.56 -3.28
N SER A 141 5.31 0.36 -3.25
CA SER A 141 5.37 1.58 -2.40
C SER A 141 5.59 1.20 -0.93
N LEU A 142 4.81 0.26 -0.40
CA LEU A 142 4.91 -0.14 1.00
C LEU A 142 6.28 -0.76 1.30
N ILE A 143 6.76 -1.67 0.45
CA ILE A 143 8.10 -2.27 0.62
C ILE A 143 9.16 -1.17 0.65
N CYS A 144 9.06 -0.15 -0.20
CA CYS A 144 10.01 0.95 -0.24
C CYS A 144 10.04 1.77 1.06
N VAL A 145 8.87 2.08 1.62
CA VAL A 145 8.73 2.78 2.90
C VAL A 145 9.36 1.94 4.03
N LEU A 146 8.97 0.67 4.14
CA LEU A 146 9.44 -0.22 5.20
C LEU A 146 10.94 -0.50 5.09
N ARG A 147 11.45 -0.73 3.88
CA ARG A 147 12.87 -0.97 3.63
C ARG A 147 13.75 0.21 4.00
N ASN A 148 13.30 1.45 3.77
CA ASN A 148 14.05 2.61 4.20
C ASN A 148 14.01 2.84 5.72
N SER A 149 13.15 2.11 6.43
CA SER A 149 13.05 2.12 7.88
C SER A 149 13.86 0.99 8.55
N VAL A 150 14.51 0.09 7.80
CA VAL A 150 15.37 -0.93 8.40
C VAL A 150 16.83 -0.49 8.47
N LYS A 151 17.51 -0.83 9.57
CA LYS A 151 18.96 -0.59 9.73
C LYS A 151 19.78 -1.42 8.74
N ASN A 152 19.50 -2.73 8.66
CA ASN A 152 20.20 -3.65 7.77
C ASN A 152 19.33 -4.03 6.58
N LYS A 153 19.49 -3.30 5.48
CA LYS A 153 18.83 -3.55 4.20
C LYS A 153 19.13 -4.94 3.60
N LYS A 154 20.21 -5.64 3.98
CA LYS A 154 20.49 -7.00 3.48
C LYS A 154 19.55 -8.05 4.06
N LYS A 155 18.85 -7.73 5.16
CA LYS A 155 17.86 -8.61 5.81
C LYS A 155 16.42 -8.41 5.28
N VAL A 156 16.29 -7.66 4.19
CA VAL A 156 15.04 -7.49 3.45
C VAL A 156 15.28 -7.95 2.02
N TYR A 157 14.61 -9.03 1.63
CA TYR A 157 14.82 -9.72 0.35
C TYR A 157 13.52 -10.38 -0.12
N GLU A 158 13.40 -10.58 -1.43
CA GLU A 158 12.33 -11.40 -2.01
C GLU A 158 12.66 -12.88 -1.76
N ALA A 159 11.67 -13.67 -1.33
CA ALA A 159 11.84 -15.02 -0.80
C ALA A 159 12.50 -15.99 -1.79
N ASN A 160 12.31 -15.79 -3.09
CA ASN A 160 12.88 -16.59 -4.17
C ASN A 160 14.06 -15.89 -4.86
N GLY A 161 14.59 -14.80 -4.29
CA GLY A 161 15.72 -14.05 -4.83
C GLY A 161 15.42 -13.25 -6.10
N ARG A 162 14.15 -13.02 -6.42
CA ARG A 162 13.75 -12.31 -7.64
C ARG A 162 13.96 -10.80 -7.53
N VAL A 163 14.32 -10.19 -8.66
CA VAL A 163 14.54 -8.73 -8.79
C VAL A 163 13.58 -8.05 -9.78
N HIS A 164 12.76 -8.84 -10.48
CA HIS A 164 11.72 -8.37 -11.38
C HIS A 164 10.38 -8.94 -10.93
N PHE A 165 9.38 -8.09 -10.74
CA PHE A 165 8.08 -8.49 -10.18
C PHE A 165 6.99 -8.57 -11.27
N ARG A 166 7.40 -9.13 -12.42
CA ARG A 166 6.52 -9.45 -13.54
C ARG A 166 6.68 -10.91 -13.95
N GLY A 167 5.55 -11.57 -14.20
CA GLY A 167 5.51 -12.90 -14.80
C GLY A 167 5.23 -14.05 -13.85
N GLU A 168 5.20 -13.82 -12.52
CA GLU A 168 4.87 -14.84 -11.54
C GLU A 168 3.50 -14.59 -10.92
N ALA A 169 2.84 -15.68 -10.52
CA ALA A 169 1.55 -15.62 -9.84
C ALA A 169 1.65 -15.05 -8.41
N SER A 170 2.82 -15.16 -7.77
CA SER A 170 3.04 -14.63 -6.42
C SER A 170 4.48 -14.19 -6.13
N TYR A 171 4.61 -13.22 -5.24
CA TYR A 171 5.86 -12.67 -4.74
C TYR A 171 5.78 -12.47 -3.22
N SER A 172 6.90 -12.60 -2.51
CA SER A 172 6.96 -12.41 -1.06
C SER A 172 8.24 -11.71 -0.66
N PHE A 173 8.14 -10.55 0.01
CA PHE A 173 9.27 -9.88 0.61
C PHE A 173 9.33 -10.18 2.11
N ILE A 174 10.51 -10.64 2.56
CA ILE A 174 10.75 -11.04 3.93
C ILE A 174 11.54 -9.96 4.66
N PHE A 175 11.02 -9.50 5.80
CA PHE A 175 11.70 -8.61 6.74
C PHE A 175 12.20 -9.45 7.92
N LYS A 176 13.40 -10.03 7.76
CA LYS A 176 13.90 -11.09 8.65
C LYS A 176 13.94 -10.71 10.13
N ASP A 177 14.36 -9.48 10.45
CA ASP A 177 14.45 -8.99 11.85
C ASP A 177 13.08 -8.80 12.52
N TYR A 178 12.00 -8.82 11.76
CA TYR A 178 10.63 -8.66 12.24
C TYR A 178 9.81 -9.94 12.12
N ASN A 179 10.37 -11.02 11.56
CA ASN A 179 9.62 -12.22 11.21
C ASN A 179 8.31 -11.86 10.46
N PHE A 180 8.41 -10.91 9.53
CA PHE A 180 7.29 -10.32 8.82
C PHE A 180 7.43 -10.60 7.32
N SER A 181 6.33 -10.96 6.66
CA SER A 181 6.26 -11.04 5.20
C SER A 181 5.21 -10.07 4.63
N VAL A 182 5.56 -9.44 3.51
CA VAL A 182 4.63 -8.68 2.67
C VAL A 182 4.55 -9.33 1.30
N GLU A 183 3.37 -9.80 0.94
CA GLU A 183 3.16 -10.73 -0.17
C GLU A 183 2.23 -10.12 -1.21
N LEU A 184 2.39 -10.54 -2.47
CA LEU A 184 1.54 -10.18 -3.58
C LEU A 184 1.07 -11.45 -4.28
N PHE A 185 -0.24 -11.58 -4.49
CA PHE A 185 -0.86 -12.59 -5.34
C PHE A 185 -1.55 -11.91 -6.51
N VAL A 186 -1.10 -12.21 -7.73
CA VAL A 186 -1.67 -11.66 -8.96
C VAL A 186 -2.99 -12.35 -9.22
N SER A 187 -4.08 -11.60 -9.08
CA SER A 187 -5.43 -12.07 -9.37
C SER A 187 -6.27 -10.89 -9.86
N PRO A 188 -6.08 -10.44 -11.12
CA PRO A 188 -6.64 -9.18 -11.59
C PRO A 188 -8.16 -9.14 -11.53
N PHE A 189 -8.83 -10.29 -11.60
CA PHE A 189 -10.28 -10.44 -11.52
C PHE A 189 -10.78 -10.96 -10.16
N LEU A 190 -9.88 -11.35 -9.23
CA LEU A 190 -10.15 -12.10 -7.98
C LEU A 190 -10.76 -13.50 -8.16
N VAL A 191 -11.45 -13.71 -9.27
CA VAL A 191 -11.98 -14.99 -9.74
C VAL A 191 -11.02 -15.68 -10.71
N GLN A 192 -11.31 -16.93 -11.04
CA GLN A 192 -10.37 -17.84 -11.67
C GLN A 192 -10.37 -17.74 -13.21
N GLU A 193 -9.21 -17.46 -13.78
CA GLU A 193 -8.96 -17.63 -15.21
C GLU A 193 -8.90 -19.12 -15.56
N TRP A 194 -9.42 -19.49 -16.74
CA TRP A 194 -9.60 -20.87 -17.16
C TRP A 194 -9.50 -21.00 -18.69
N GLU A 195 -9.53 -22.24 -19.17
CA GLU A 195 -9.55 -22.56 -20.60
C GLU A 195 -10.62 -23.62 -20.87
N MET A 196 -11.42 -23.42 -21.92
CA MET A 196 -12.39 -24.40 -22.41
C MET A 196 -12.11 -24.72 -23.89
N PRO A 197 -12.24 -25.98 -24.32
CA PRO A 197 -12.18 -26.31 -25.73
C PRO A 197 -13.37 -25.66 -26.47
N ASP A 198 -13.08 -25.05 -27.62
CA ASP A 198 -14.08 -24.53 -28.54
C ASP A 198 -14.61 -25.63 -29.46
N LYS A 199 -15.55 -25.27 -30.36
CA LYS A 199 -16.17 -26.21 -31.30
C LYS A 199 -15.17 -26.86 -32.27
N ASN A 200 -14.00 -26.26 -32.45
CA ASN A 200 -12.92 -26.74 -33.32
C ASN A 200 -11.83 -27.49 -32.54
N GLY A 201 -12.01 -27.70 -31.23
CA GLY A 201 -11.03 -28.33 -30.35
C GLY A 201 -9.87 -27.41 -29.93
N THR A 202 -9.90 -26.13 -30.31
CA THR A 202 -8.91 -25.14 -29.86
C THR A 202 -9.29 -24.65 -28.48
N LYS A 203 -8.31 -24.45 -27.59
CA LYS A 203 -8.59 -23.90 -26.26
C LYS A 203 -8.89 -22.40 -26.36
N LYS A 204 -10.00 -21.99 -25.78
CA LYS A 204 -10.40 -20.60 -25.62
C LYS A 204 -10.33 -20.22 -24.14
N GLU A 205 -9.69 -19.10 -23.84
CA GLU A 205 -9.65 -18.53 -22.50
C GLU A 205 -11.06 -18.15 -22.03
N THR A 206 -11.34 -18.47 -20.77
CA THR A 206 -12.59 -18.12 -20.09
C THR A 206 -12.29 -17.60 -18.67
N LEU A 207 -13.27 -16.92 -18.08
CA LEU A 207 -13.21 -16.43 -16.71
C LEU A 207 -14.34 -17.05 -15.90
N ARG A 208 -13.97 -17.91 -14.94
CA ARG A 208 -14.89 -18.59 -14.01
C ARG A 208 -15.41 -17.62 -12.97
N LEU A 209 -16.59 -17.07 -13.17
CA LEU A 209 -17.20 -16.10 -12.25
C LEU A 209 -17.64 -16.73 -10.91
N ASP A 210 -17.77 -18.05 -10.88
CA ASP A 210 -18.22 -18.87 -9.75
C ASP A 210 -17.09 -19.44 -8.89
N LEU A 211 -15.82 -19.23 -9.27
CA LEU A 211 -14.65 -19.71 -8.54
C LEU A 211 -13.68 -18.56 -8.23
N VAL A 212 -13.19 -18.50 -6.99
CA VAL A 212 -12.08 -17.59 -6.64
C VAL A 212 -10.75 -18.10 -7.22
N GLY A 213 -9.78 -17.19 -7.37
CA GLY A 213 -8.45 -17.54 -7.88
C GLY A 213 -7.79 -18.70 -7.13
N GLN A 214 -7.00 -19.49 -7.86
CA GLN A 214 -6.40 -20.75 -7.39
C GLN A 214 -5.52 -20.58 -6.14
N SER A 215 -4.86 -19.43 -5.99
CA SER A 215 -3.99 -19.16 -4.84
C SER A 215 -4.73 -18.80 -3.55
N SER A 216 -6.07 -18.80 -3.55
CA SER A 216 -6.89 -18.36 -2.42
C SER A 216 -6.60 -19.10 -1.11
N ASP A 217 -6.30 -20.40 -1.17
CA ASP A 217 -5.91 -21.18 0.01
C ASP A 217 -4.56 -20.76 0.62
N GLN A 218 -3.69 -20.09 -0.13
CA GLN A 218 -2.35 -19.70 0.34
C GLN A 218 -2.37 -18.44 1.21
N TYR A 219 -3.39 -17.60 1.06
CA TYR A 219 -3.49 -16.30 1.74
C TYR A 219 -4.67 -16.14 2.70
N LYS A 220 -5.63 -17.08 2.71
CA LYS A 220 -6.84 -16.98 3.55
C LYS A 220 -6.57 -16.81 5.06
N ASP A 221 -5.43 -17.30 5.53
CA ASP A 221 -5.02 -17.27 6.95
C ASP A 221 -4.05 -16.12 7.28
N ALA A 222 -3.80 -15.19 6.35
CA ALA A 222 -2.94 -14.05 6.63
C ALA A 222 -3.57 -13.08 7.65
N ASP A 223 -2.72 -12.38 8.42
CA ASP A 223 -3.17 -11.42 9.43
C ASP A 223 -3.87 -10.21 8.82
N ILE A 224 -3.43 -9.78 7.64
CA ILE A 224 -3.99 -8.64 6.92
C ILE A 224 -4.04 -8.97 5.43
N ILE A 225 -5.21 -8.77 4.80
CA ILE A 225 -5.40 -9.05 3.38
C ILE A 225 -6.00 -7.80 2.70
N VAL A 226 -5.30 -7.26 1.71
CA VAL A 226 -5.69 -6.09 0.92
C VAL A 226 -6.10 -6.56 -0.47
N PHE A 227 -7.39 -6.61 -0.74
CA PHE A 227 -7.93 -6.95 -2.06
C PHE A 227 -8.08 -5.72 -2.95
N ASN A 228 -7.99 -5.92 -4.25
CA ASN A 228 -8.53 -4.97 -5.23
C ASN A 228 -8.90 -5.68 -6.53
N THR A 229 -9.76 -5.04 -7.31
CA THR A 229 -9.90 -5.34 -8.74
C THR A 229 -10.64 -4.20 -9.44
N GLY A 230 -10.44 -4.03 -10.75
CA GLY A 230 -11.21 -3.07 -11.54
C GLY A 230 -10.64 -2.78 -12.92
N HIS A 231 -9.31 -2.63 -13.04
CA HIS A 231 -8.67 -2.15 -14.28
C HIS A 231 -8.72 -3.16 -15.43
N TRP A 232 -8.95 -4.44 -15.12
CA TRP A 232 -9.07 -5.49 -16.12
C TRP A 232 -10.52 -5.74 -16.57
N TRP A 233 -11.50 -5.16 -15.88
CA TRP A 233 -12.91 -5.25 -16.24
C TRP A 233 -13.28 -4.20 -17.30
N THR A 234 -12.74 -4.37 -18.51
CA THR A 234 -13.00 -3.55 -19.69
C THR A 234 -13.35 -4.44 -20.89
N HIS A 235 -14.11 -3.92 -21.85
CA HIS A 235 -14.50 -4.69 -23.03
C HIS A 235 -13.30 -5.34 -23.75
N ASP A 236 -12.20 -4.62 -23.92
CA ASP A 236 -11.03 -5.17 -24.63
C ASP A 236 -10.34 -6.31 -23.88
N LYS A 237 -10.25 -6.23 -22.55
CA LYS A 237 -9.58 -7.24 -21.72
C LYS A 237 -10.46 -8.43 -21.36
N THR A 238 -11.75 -8.35 -21.61
CA THR A 238 -12.71 -9.43 -21.31
C THR A 238 -13.36 -9.97 -22.58
N SER A 239 -12.63 -9.99 -23.70
CA SER A 239 -13.10 -10.50 -25.00
C SER A 239 -14.46 -9.93 -25.44
N LYS A 240 -14.71 -8.65 -25.13
CA LYS A 240 -15.97 -7.92 -25.32
C LYS A 240 -17.19 -8.57 -24.68
N GLY A 241 -16.97 -9.49 -23.75
CA GLY A 241 -17.98 -10.31 -23.09
C GLY A 241 -18.44 -11.52 -23.88
N LYS A 242 -17.83 -11.81 -25.04
CA LYS A 242 -18.33 -12.81 -25.99
C LYS A 242 -17.68 -14.18 -25.82
N GLY A 243 -18.42 -15.14 -25.30
CA GLY A 243 -17.95 -16.51 -25.07
C GLY A 243 -16.74 -16.57 -24.14
N TYR A 244 -16.69 -15.70 -23.12
CA TYR A 244 -15.55 -15.53 -22.22
C TYR A 244 -15.92 -15.82 -20.77
N TYR A 245 -17.07 -15.33 -20.32
CA TYR A 245 -17.51 -15.56 -18.94
C TYR A 245 -18.12 -16.96 -18.78
N GLN A 246 -17.80 -17.63 -17.68
CA GLN A 246 -18.20 -19.01 -17.43
C GLN A 246 -18.68 -19.20 -16.00
N GLU A 247 -19.71 -20.03 -15.81
CA GLU A 247 -20.16 -20.57 -14.52
C GLU A 247 -20.45 -22.07 -14.67
N GLY A 248 -19.84 -22.92 -13.84
CA GLY A 248 -19.85 -24.37 -14.05
C GLY A 248 -19.34 -24.76 -15.44
N SER A 249 -20.14 -25.51 -16.19
CA SER A 249 -19.87 -25.88 -17.59
C SER A 249 -20.44 -24.91 -18.62
N HIS A 250 -21.23 -23.91 -18.20
CA HIS A 250 -21.87 -22.96 -19.09
C HIS A 250 -20.94 -21.77 -19.38
N VAL A 251 -20.65 -21.57 -20.67
CA VAL A 251 -19.96 -20.37 -21.17
C VAL A 251 -21.02 -19.45 -21.78
N TYR A 252 -21.09 -18.22 -21.29
CA TYR A 252 -22.04 -17.22 -21.78
C TYR A 252 -21.66 -16.77 -23.20
N ASP A 253 -22.60 -16.88 -24.14
CA ASP A 253 -22.40 -16.38 -25.52
C ASP A 253 -22.05 -14.88 -25.52
N GLU A 254 -22.78 -14.09 -24.74
CA GLU A 254 -22.46 -12.70 -24.43
C GLU A 254 -22.94 -12.34 -23.02
N LEU A 255 -22.10 -11.70 -22.22
CA LEU A 255 -22.46 -11.20 -20.90
C LEU A 255 -21.86 -9.81 -20.66
N ASN A 256 -22.68 -8.90 -20.12
CA ASN A 256 -22.27 -7.55 -19.81
C ASN A 256 -21.17 -7.52 -18.73
N VAL A 257 -20.12 -6.73 -18.94
CA VAL A 257 -18.96 -6.66 -18.03
C VAL A 257 -19.32 -6.22 -16.60
N LEU A 258 -20.31 -5.35 -16.42
CA LEU A 258 -20.75 -4.92 -15.09
C LEU A 258 -21.51 -6.03 -14.36
N GLU A 259 -22.30 -6.81 -15.09
CA GLU A 259 -22.99 -7.99 -14.54
C GLU A 259 -21.99 -9.10 -14.20
N ALA A 260 -21.00 -9.34 -15.07
CA ALA A 260 -19.90 -10.26 -14.80
C ALA A 260 -19.10 -9.84 -13.56
N PHE A 261 -18.77 -8.54 -13.45
CA PHE A 261 -18.13 -7.97 -12.26
C PHE A 261 -18.97 -8.20 -10.99
N ARG A 262 -20.29 -7.95 -11.06
CA ARG A 262 -21.20 -8.19 -9.93
C ARG A 262 -21.16 -9.64 -9.48
N ARG A 263 -21.19 -10.60 -10.41
CA ARG A 263 -21.11 -12.04 -10.09
C ARG A 263 -19.77 -12.40 -9.47
N ALA A 264 -18.66 -11.97 -10.07
CA ALA A 264 -17.32 -12.24 -9.54
C ALA A 264 -17.10 -11.67 -8.13
N ILE A 265 -17.48 -10.42 -7.88
CA ILE A 265 -17.36 -9.81 -6.55
C ILE A 265 -18.30 -10.49 -5.54
N THR A 266 -19.48 -10.94 -5.97
CA THR A 266 -20.38 -11.74 -5.12
C THR A 266 -19.72 -13.07 -4.72
N THR A 267 -19.07 -13.76 -5.67
CA THR A 267 -18.30 -14.99 -5.41
C THR A 267 -17.14 -14.74 -4.45
N TRP A 268 -16.36 -13.67 -4.67
CA TRP A 268 -15.31 -13.26 -3.75
C TRP A 268 -15.85 -12.98 -2.34
N GLY A 269 -16.94 -12.21 -2.20
CA GLY A 269 -17.53 -11.90 -0.91
C GLY A 269 -18.00 -13.14 -0.15
N LYS A 270 -18.65 -14.08 -0.86
CA LYS A 270 -19.04 -15.39 -0.29
C LYS A 270 -17.84 -16.20 0.16
N TRP A 271 -16.74 -16.18 -0.60
CA TRP A 271 -15.51 -16.87 -0.21
C TRP A 271 -14.89 -16.26 1.04
N VAL A 272 -14.84 -14.92 1.15
CA VAL A 272 -14.35 -14.23 2.34
C VAL A 272 -15.17 -14.63 3.56
N ASP A 273 -16.51 -14.59 3.46
CA ASP A 273 -17.42 -15.01 4.53
C ASP A 273 -17.24 -16.48 4.95
N ALA A 274 -16.86 -17.35 4.02
CA ALA A 274 -16.74 -18.79 4.26
C ALA A 274 -15.35 -19.23 4.72
N LYS A 275 -14.29 -18.52 4.34
CA LYS A 275 -12.90 -19.00 4.44
C LYS A 275 -11.97 -18.11 5.25
N VAL A 276 -12.27 -16.82 5.40
CA VAL A 276 -11.42 -15.89 6.16
C VAL A 276 -11.97 -15.74 7.57
N ASN A 277 -11.09 -15.80 8.58
CA ASN A 277 -11.48 -15.63 9.97
C ASN A 277 -11.40 -14.15 10.40
N PRO A 278 -12.53 -13.43 10.57
CA PRO A 278 -12.52 -12.00 10.92
C PRO A 278 -12.00 -11.70 12.33
N SER A 279 -11.92 -12.71 13.22
CA SER A 279 -11.31 -12.52 14.54
C SER A 279 -9.79 -12.44 14.48
N LYS A 280 -9.18 -13.04 13.45
CA LYS A 280 -7.72 -13.08 13.25
C LYS A 280 -7.25 -12.11 12.18
N SER A 281 -7.97 -12.05 11.06
CA SER A 281 -7.58 -11.32 9.86
C SER A 281 -8.27 -9.97 9.77
N LEU A 282 -7.51 -8.92 9.43
CA LEU A 282 -8.05 -7.65 8.96
C LEU A 282 -8.20 -7.72 7.44
N VAL A 283 -9.44 -7.68 6.95
CA VAL A 283 -9.72 -7.69 5.52
C VAL A 283 -9.98 -6.27 5.04
N LEU A 284 -9.26 -5.84 4.02
CA LEU A 284 -9.43 -4.56 3.36
C LEU A 284 -9.75 -4.77 1.88
N PHE A 285 -10.57 -3.89 1.32
CA PHE A 285 -10.74 -3.79 -0.12
C PHE A 285 -10.38 -2.38 -0.57
N ARG A 286 -9.39 -2.26 -1.45
CA ARG A 286 -8.94 -1.01 -2.00
C ARG A 286 -9.74 -0.68 -3.26
N GLY A 287 -10.38 0.48 -3.24
CA GLY A 287 -11.26 0.96 -4.30
C GLY A 287 -10.57 1.16 -5.65
N TYR A 288 -11.36 1.60 -6.63
CA TYR A 288 -10.86 1.84 -7.98
C TYR A 288 -9.84 2.97 -7.97
N SER A 289 -8.69 2.78 -8.61
CA SER A 289 -7.70 3.84 -8.82
C SER A 289 -8.06 4.57 -10.12
N ALA A 290 -8.19 5.89 -10.09
CA ALA A 290 -8.49 6.68 -11.28
C ALA A 290 -7.39 6.57 -12.35
N SER A 291 -7.78 6.68 -13.62
CA SER A 291 -6.87 6.80 -14.77
C SER A 291 -7.17 8.11 -15.50
N HIS A 292 -6.15 8.81 -16.01
CA HIS A 292 -6.31 10.14 -16.59
C HIS A 292 -5.80 10.19 -18.03
N PHE A 293 -6.59 9.70 -18.98
CA PHE A 293 -6.26 9.81 -20.40
C PHE A 293 -6.98 11.00 -21.03
N SER A 294 -6.22 11.98 -21.50
CA SER A 294 -6.71 13.12 -22.28
C SER A 294 -6.54 12.86 -23.78
N GLY A 295 -7.53 13.26 -24.60
CA GLY A 295 -7.42 13.17 -26.07
C GLY A 295 -7.54 11.75 -26.68
N GLY A 296 -7.81 10.72 -25.87
CA GLY A 296 -7.96 9.33 -26.33
C GLY A 296 -8.04 8.33 -25.18
N GLN A 297 -8.09 7.04 -25.48
CA GLN A 297 -7.98 5.96 -24.49
C GLN A 297 -6.54 5.42 -24.42
N TRP A 298 -6.27 4.57 -23.43
CA TRP A 298 -4.97 3.93 -23.22
C TRP A 298 -4.39 3.23 -24.46
N ASN A 299 -5.24 2.71 -25.36
CA ASN A 299 -4.84 2.01 -26.59
C ASN A 299 -5.07 2.83 -27.87
N SER A 300 -5.67 4.03 -27.78
CA SER A 300 -6.08 4.84 -28.94
C SER A 300 -5.50 6.25 -28.97
N GLY A 301 -4.47 6.52 -28.16
CA GLY A 301 -3.71 7.78 -28.22
C GLY A 301 -3.97 8.75 -27.07
N GLY A 302 -4.52 8.29 -25.95
CA GLY A 302 -4.69 9.10 -24.75
C GLY A 302 -3.36 9.44 -24.07
N ALA A 303 -3.29 10.63 -23.46
CA ALA A 303 -2.07 11.18 -22.88
C ALA A 303 -2.29 11.85 -21.52
N CYS A 304 -1.20 11.97 -20.75
CA CYS A 304 -1.12 12.65 -19.46
C CYS A 304 0.25 13.28 -19.20
N ASP A 305 1.12 13.39 -20.22
CA ASP A 305 2.49 13.94 -20.09
C ASP A 305 2.54 15.43 -19.82
N HIS A 306 1.44 16.16 -20.07
CA HIS A 306 1.32 17.58 -19.81
C HIS A 306 0.85 17.90 -18.36
N GLU A 307 0.48 16.88 -17.59
CA GLU A 307 -0.11 17.05 -16.28
C GLU A 307 0.96 17.11 -15.18
N THR A 308 1.13 18.28 -14.56
CA THR A 308 2.16 18.52 -13.52
C THR A 308 1.58 19.02 -12.20
N ALA A 309 0.26 19.22 -12.14
CA ALA A 309 -0.47 19.61 -10.94
C ALA A 309 -1.77 18.83 -10.81
N PRO A 310 -2.23 18.57 -9.57
CA PRO A 310 -3.55 17.98 -9.31
C PRO A 310 -4.69 18.81 -9.93
N ILE A 311 -5.85 18.18 -10.08
CA ILE A 311 -7.12 18.88 -10.27
C ILE A 311 -7.39 19.70 -9.00
N ASP A 312 -7.74 20.96 -9.16
CA ASP A 312 -8.05 21.90 -8.07
C ASP A 312 -9.56 22.16 -7.94
N ASN A 313 -10.35 21.81 -8.95
CA ASN A 313 -11.79 22.01 -8.99
C ASN A 313 -12.53 20.69 -9.18
N GLU A 314 -13.37 20.36 -8.19
CA GLU A 314 -14.12 19.10 -8.12
C GLU A 314 -15.05 18.85 -9.32
N LYS A 315 -15.43 19.90 -10.07
CA LYS A 315 -16.26 19.78 -11.27
C LYS A 315 -15.56 19.03 -12.42
N TYR A 316 -14.24 18.92 -12.39
CA TYR A 316 -13.46 18.18 -13.38
C TYR A 316 -13.19 16.73 -12.98
N LEU A 317 -13.69 16.30 -11.82
CA LEU A 317 -13.63 14.90 -11.42
C LEU A 317 -14.57 14.06 -12.28
N THR A 318 -14.16 12.83 -12.50
CA THR A 318 -14.91 11.82 -13.24
C THR A 318 -16.08 11.29 -12.42
N GLU A 319 -17.12 10.79 -13.11
CA GLU A 319 -18.23 10.15 -12.41
C GLU A 319 -17.74 8.91 -11.66
N TYR A 320 -18.22 8.75 -10.42
CA TYR A 320 -17.91 7.59 -9.61
C TYR A 320 -18.23 6.28 -10.34
N PRO A 321 -17.25 5.35 -10.52
CA PRO A 321 -17.41 4.20 -11.39
C PRO A 321 -18.58 3.29 -10.96
N PRO A 322 -19.46 2.86 -11.90
CA PRO A 322 -20.56 1.94 -11.58
C PRO A 322 -20.10 0.64 -10.91
N LYS A 323 -18.90 0.15 -11.24
CA LYS A 323 -18.28 -1.02 -10.59
C LYS A 323 -18.09 -0.83 -9.09
N MET A 324 -17.77 0.39 -8.63
CA MET A 324 -17.61 0.66 -7.19
C MET A 324 -18.96 0.66 -6.47
N ARG A 325 -20.02 1.20 -7.10
CA ARG A 325 -21.39 1.07 -6.57
C ARG A 325 -21.83 -0.40 -6.44
N VAL A 326 -21.39 -1.27 -7.36
CA VAL A 326 -21.62 -2.72 -7.27
C VAL A 326 -20.85 -3.33 -6.10
N LEU A 327 -19.57 -3.00 -5.94
CA LEU A 327 -18.75 -3.45 -4.82
C LEU A 327 -19.40 -3.06 -3.47
N GLU A 328 -19.77 -1.79 -3.29
CA GLU A 328 -20.41 -1.27 -2.07
C GLU A 328 -21.69 -2.05 -1.71
N LYS A 329 -22.50 -2.37 -2.73
CA LYS A 329 -23.68 -3.22 -2.54
C LYS A 329 -23.31 -4.60 -2.04
N VAL A 330 -22.28 -5.24 -2.60
CA VAL A 330 -21.83 -6.57 -2.13
C VAL A 330 -21.29 -6.49 -0.71
N LEU A 331 -20.43 -5.51 -0.40
CA LEU A 331 -19.87 -5.30 0.94
C LEU A 331 -20.97 -5.15 2.01
N LYS A 332 -22.07 -4.46 1.68
CA LYS A 332 -23.22 -4.29 2.58
C LYS A 332 -23.87 -5.62 3.00
N TYR A 333 -23.82 -6.66 2.16
CA TYR A 333 -24.44 -7.96 2.44
C TYR A 333 -23.46 -9.02 2.95
N MET A 334 -22.18 -8.69 3.10
CA MET A 334 -21.18 -9.61 3.65
C MET A 334 -21.32 -9.75 5.16
N LYS A 335 -21.02 -10.95 5.66
CA LYS A 335 -20.97 -11.24 7.10
C LYS A 335 -19.64 -10.80 7.72
N THR A 336 -18.55 -11.05 7.00
CA THR A 336 -17.20 -10.66 7.40
C THR A 336 -17.02 -9.17 7.18
N PRO A 337 -16.67 -8.37 8.22
CA PRO A 337 -16.40 -6.96 8.05
C PRO A 337 -15.19 -6.74 7.14
N VAL A 338 -15.36 -5.87 6.14
CA VAL A 338 -14.29 -5.45 5.23
C VAL A 338 -14.09 -3.95 5.36
N SER A 339 -12.85 -3.53 5.59
CA SER A 339 -12.49 -2.11 5.62
C SER A 339 -12.34 -1.62 4.17
N TYR A 340 -13.30 -0.81 3.71
CA TYR A 340 -13.31 -0.31 2.35
C TYR A 340 -12.45 0.94 2.24
N LEU A 341 -11.32 0.85 1.52
CA LEU A 341 -10.50 2.01 1.22
C LEU A 341 -11.06 2.70 -0.03
N ASN A 342 -12.00 3.63 0.16
CA ASN A 342 -12.65 4.35 -0.94
C ASN A 342 -11.74 5.43 -1.55
N ILE A 343 -10.63 4.99 -2.14
CA ILE A 343 -9.60 5.86 -2.69
C ILE A 343 -9.99 6.51 -4.02
N THR A 344 -11.13 6.15 -4.62
CA THR A 344 -11.42 6.50 -6.02
C THR A 344 -11.45 8.00 -6.24
N ARG A 345 -12.26 8.72 -5.46
CA ARG A 345 -12.36 10.18 -5.56
C ARG A 345 -11.04 10.86 -5.22
N MET A 346 -10.34 10.44 -4.16
CA MET A 346 -9.06 11.07 -3.81
C MET A 346 -8.00 10.89 -4.90
N THR A 347 -7.97 9.76 -5.61
CA THR A 347 -7.00 9.54 -6.69
C THR A 347 -7.33 10.28 -7.97
N ASP A 348 -8.60 10.60 -8.18
CA ASP A 348 -9.09 11.30 -9.38
C ASP A 348 -8.66 12.77 -9.41
N PHE A 349 -8.24 13.33 -8.27
CA PHE A 349 -7.55 14.62 -8.27
C PHE A 349 -6.14 14.55 -8.87
N ARG A 350 -5.52 13.36 -8.93
CA ARG A 350 -4.06 13.24 -9.07
C ARG A 350 -3.59 12.98 -10.50
N LYS A 351 -4.16 13.66 -11.49
CA LYS A 351 -3.71 13.57 -12.89
C LYS A 351 -2.20 13.77 -13.09
N ASP A 352 -1.54 14.48 -12.19
CA ASP A 352 -0.08 14.70 -12.15
C ASP A 352 0.75 13.47 -11.75
N GLY A 353 0.17 12.48 -11.06
CA GLY A 353 0.93 11.41 -10.41
C GLY A 353 1.36 10.25 -11.30
N HIS A 354 0.96 10.24 -12.58
CA HIS A 354 1.16 9.10 -13.49
C HIS A 354 2.57 9.04 -14.11
N PRO A 355 3.10 7.84 -14.42
CA PRO A 355 4.37 7.72 -15.15
C PRO A 355 4.36 8.37 -16.52
N SER A 356 3.22 8.32 -17.22
CA SER A 356 3.08 8.85 -18.58
C SER A 356 4.15 8.27 -19.51
N VAL A 357 4.98 9.10 -20.14
CA VAL A 357 6.11 8.73 -20.99
C VAL A 357 7.30 8.19 -20.19
N TYR A 358 7.40 8.52 -18.90
CA TYR A 358 8.49 8.12 -18.00
C TYR A 358 8.28 6.71 -17.41
N ARG A 359 7.70 5.80 -18.19
CA ARG A 359 7.49 4.39 -17.81
C ARG A 359 8.69 3.49 -18.12
N LYS A 360 9.66 3.96 -18.91
CA LYS A 360 10.93 3.27 -19.14
C LYS A 360 11.99 4.20 -19.71
N GLN A 361 13.27 3.87 -19.51
CA GLN A 361 14.38 4.68 -20.01
C GLN A 361 14.56 4.53 -21.53
N ASN A 362 14.51 3.29 -22.02
CA ASN A 362 14.84 2.96 -23.41
C ASN A 362 13.57 2.65 -24.21
N LEU A 363 13.03 3.66 -24.87
CA LEU A 363 11.95 3.53 -25.85
C LEU A 363 12.46 2.87 -27.14
N SER A 364 11.70 1.90 -27.66
CA SER A 364 11.89 1.28 -28.97
C SER A 364 11.68 2.30 -30.10
N PRO A 365 12.16 2.04 -31.32
CA PRO A 365 11.92 2.93 -32.46
C PRO A 365 10.43 3.23 -32.69
N GLU A 366 9.56 2.23 -32.53
CA GLU A 366 8.10 2.37 -32.68
C GLU A 366 7.50 3.29 -31.59
N GLU A 367 7.92 3.10 -30.34
CA GLU A 367 7.44 3.92 -29.23
C GLU A 367 7.90 5.37 -29.35
N ARG A 368 9.11 5.61 -29.88
CA ARG A 368 9.59 6.96 -30.18
C ARG A 368 8.79 7.61 -31.31
N LYS A 369 8.35 6.82 -32.30
CA LYS A 369 7.55 7.31 -33.43
C LYS A 369 6.11 7.64 -33.04
N SER A 370 5.58 7.02 -31.98
CA SER A 370 4.18 7.21 -31.55
C SER A 370 4.04 7.25 -30.02
N PRO A 371 4.65 8.23 -29.35
CA PRO A 371 4.71 8.28 -27.88
C PRO A 371 3.32 8.31 -27.22
N LEU A 372 2.34 8.96 -27.87
CA LEU A 372 0.94 9.03 -27.42
C LEU A 372 0.26 7.65 -27.34
N ARG A 373 0.73 6.63 -28.06
CA ARG A 373 0.14 5.29 -28.00
C ARG A 373 0.60 4.46 -26.81
N TYR A 374 1.62 4.93 -26.10
CA TYR A 374 2.28 4.11 -25.08
C TYR A 374 2.44 4.83 -23.74
N GLN A 375 1.70 5.91 -23.49
CA GLN A 375 1.74 6.54 -22.17
C GLN A 375 1.06 5.66 -21.13
N ASP A 376 1.62 5.62 -19.92
CA ASP A 376 0.99 4.99 -18.77
C ASP A 376 0.27 6.05 -17.92
N CYS A 377 -1.04 6.19 -18.12
CA CYS A 377 -1.90 7.09 -17.34
C CYS A 377 -2.86 6.31 -16.43
N SER A 378 -2.50 5.07 -16.07
CA SER A 378 -3.27 4.22 -15.15
C SER A 378 -2.51 3.91 -13.88
N HIS A 379 -1.20 3.63 -13.97
CA HIS A 379 -0.36 3.37 -12.80
C HIS A 379 0.23 4.66 -12.25
N TRP A 380 0.98 4.57 -11.16
CA TRP A 380 1.50 5.72 -10.42
C TRP A 380 3.02 5.70 -10.30
N CYS A 381 3.61 6.89 -10.41
CA CYS A 381 4.99 7.10 -10.03
C CYS A 381 5.21 6.78 -8.56
N LEU A 382 6.38 6.21 -8.23
CA LEU A 382 6.84 5.98 -6.87
C LEU A 382 8.15 6.74 -6.58
N PRO A 383 8.23 7.53 -5.49
CA PRO A 383 7.17 7.83 -4.52
C PRO A 383 6.02 8.66 -5.12
N GLY A 384 4.82 8.58 -4.54
CA GLY A 384 3.63 9.22 -5.08
C GLY A 384 2.31 8.76 -4.45
N VAL A 385 1.24 8.76 -5.24
CA VAL A 385 -0.14 8.49 -4.79
C VAL A 385 -0.30 7.20 -3.96
N PRO A 386 0.33 6.05 -4.31
CA PRO A 386 0.21 4.83 -3.52
C PRO A 386 0.78 4.95 -2.10
N ASP A 387 1.67 5.91 -1.84
CA ASP A 387 2.18 6.18 -0.50
C ASP A 387 1.03 6.63 0.42
N ALA A 388 0.12 7.49 -0.08
CA ALA A 388 -1.05 7.94 0.67
C ALA A 388 -2.05 6.80 0.94
N TRP A 389 -2.20 5.85 0.02
CA TRP A 389 -3.01 4.65 0.28
C TRP A 389 -2.41 3.82 1.41
N ASN A 390 -1.08 3.73 1.47
CA ASN A 390 -0.38 3.04 2.55
C ASN A 390 -0.47 3.81 3.88
N GLU A 391 -0.57 5.14 3.88
CA GLU A 391 -0.87 5.91 5.11
C GLU A 391 -2.27 5.60 5.64
N ILE A 392 -3.25 5.43 4.76
CA ILE A 392 -4.60 5.00 5.15
C ILE A 392 -4.59 3.56 5.69
N LEU A 393 -3.90 2.63 5.00
CA LEU A 393 -3.70 1.27 5.51
C LEU A 393 -3.04 1.27 6.90
N TYR A 394 -2.05 2.14 7.12
CA TYR A 394 -1.40 2.31 8.41
C TYR A 394 -2.38 2.76 9.50
N ALA A 395 -3.24 3.74 9.20
CA ALA A 395 -4.29 4.20 10.11
C ALA A 395 -5.27 3.07 10.46
N GLU A 396 -5.71 2.27 9.48
CA GLU A 396 -6.58 1.10 9.71
C GLU A 396 -5.94 0.07 10.65
N ILE A 397 -4.65 -0.23 10.45
CA ILE A 397 -3.89 -1.16 11.31
C ILE A 397 -3.79 -0.62 12.74
N LEU A 398 -3.52 0.68 12.90
CA LEU A 398 -3.48 1.34 14.22
C LEU A 398 -4.83 1.26 14.94
N MET A 399 -5.93 1.56 14.24
CA MET A 399 -7.27 1.49 14.79
C MET A 399 -7.63 0.05 15.21
N ARG A 400 -7.29 -0.95 14.37
CA ARG A 400 -7.51 -2.36 14.69
C ARG A 400 -6.77 -2.78 15.95
N GLU A 401 -5.49 -2.42 16.06
CA GLU A 401 -4.67 -2.73 17.23
C GLU A 401 -5.22 -2.08 18.50
N TYR A 402 -5.65 -0.82 18.41
CA TYR A 402 -6.26 -0.12 19.54
C TYR A 402 -7.59 -0.78 19.96
N ARG A 403 -8.48 -1.13 19.02
CA ARG A 403 -9.73 -1.86 19.33
C ARG A 403 -9.46 -3.18 20.04
N ASN A 404 -8.49 -3.96 19.55
CA ASN A 404 -8.12 -5.24 20.15
C ASN A 404 -7.63 -5.07 21.60
N LYS A 405 -6.80 -4.04 21.87
CA LYS A 405 -6.35 -3.71 23.23
C LYS A 405 -7.49 -3.29 24.15
N GLN A 406 -8.47 -2.53 23.65
CA GLN A 406 -9.62 -2.14 24.46
C GLN A 406 -10.52 -3.33 24.78
N GLN A 407 -10.68 -4.27 23.85
CA GLN A 407 -11.45 -5.49 24.08
C GLN A 407 -10.79 -6.40 25.13
N GLN A 408 -9.46 -6.58 25.05
CA GLN A 408 -8.69 -7.35 26.04
C GLN A 408 -8.71 -6.76 27.45
N LYS A 409 -8.92 -5.45 27.60
CA LYS A 409 -9.08 -4.81 28.91
C LYS A 409 -10.47 -5.01 29.53
N ARG A 410 -11.46 -5.37 28.71
CA ARG A 410 -12.86 -5.56 29.13
C ARG A 410 -13.19 -7.02 29.45
N THR A 411 -12.42 -7.95 28.91
CA THR A 411 -12.41 -9.39 29.25
C THR A 411 -11.44 -9.66 30.37
#